data_AF-L0A8T6-F1
#
_entry.id   AF-L0A8T6-F1
#
_cell.length_a   1.000
_cell.length_b   1.000
_cell.length_c   1.000
_cell.angle_alpha   90.00
_cell.angle_beta   90.00
_cell.angle_gamma   90.00
#
_symmetry.space_group_name_H-M   'P 1'
#
loop_
_entity.id
_entity.type
_entity.pdbx_description
1 polymer ?
#
loop_
_entity_poly.entity_id
_entity_poly.type
_entity_poly.pdbx_seq_one_letter_code
_entity_poly.pdbx_strand_id
1 'polypeptide(L)'
;MSESQLVNRLETLSKSMSRKKGLSSIASVSVINILNIINRIEEINKYVECLSSNKNLCNKTDKGVLCSSDCSNTYRLVNGNETKIWKTGSNAFGFTLSSDYIELGIKDTKIEITQDKVNIKIYNNLISFPLDESGLLDNNPVIMNATNKIDEVIRHAYNGISSCARNLGLRC
;
A
#
# COMPACT_ATOMS: atom_id res chain seq x y z
N MET A 1 13.91 6.74 -3.64
CA MET A 1 12.57 7.11 -4.14
C MET A 1 12.15 8.33 -3.33
N SER A 2 11.79 9.46 -3.97
CA SER A 2 11.25 10.60 -3.23
C SER A 2 9.90 10.19 -2.63
N GLU A 3 9.65 10.48 -1.37
CA GLU A 3 8.32 10.33 -0.76
C GLU A 3 7.28 10.98 -1.68
N SER A 4 6.24 10.23 -2.02
CA SER A 4 5.14 10.76 -2.83
C SER A 4 4.53 11.95 -2.09
N GLN A 5 4.30 13.06 -2.80
CA GLN A 5 3.62 14.24 -2.24
C GLN A 5 2.29 13.86 -1.56
N LEU A 6 1.63 12.81 -2.05
CA LEU A 6 0.40 12.29 -1.49
C LEU A 6 0.61 11.59 -0.12
N VAL A 7 1.70 10.85 0.07
CA VAL A 7 2.05 10.26 1.39
C VAL A 7 2.29 11.38 2.41
N ASN A 8 3.05 12.41 2.02
CA ASN A 8 3.30 13.57 2.89
C ASN A 8 2.03 14.34 3.25
N ARG A 9 1.08 14.44 2.31
CA ARG A 9 -0.25 15.00 2.57
C ARG A 9 -1.03 14.16 3.58
N LEU A 10 -1.05 12.84 3.43
CA LEU A 10 -1.71 11.93 4.37
C LEU A 10 -1.10 12.05 5.79
N GLU A 11 0.23 12.10 5.89
CA GLU A 11 0.88 12.34 7.18
C GLU A 11 0.48 13.67 7.81
N THR A 12 0.45 14.74 7.02
CA THR A 12 0.09 16.08 7.48
C THR A 12 -1.36 16.14 7.95
N LEU A 13 -2.28 15.53 7.19
CA LEU A 13 -3.70 15.40 7.57
C LEU A 13 -3.84 14.62 8.88
N SER A 14 -3.17 13.47 9.01
CA SER A 14 -3.17 12.68 10.23
C SER A 14 -2.66 13.47 11.45
N LYS A 15 -1.50 14.13 11.32
CA LYS A 15 -0.89 14.96 12.37
C LYS A 15 -1.79 16.13 12.78
N SER A 16 -2.47 16.76 11.81
CA SER A 16 -3.41 17.86 12.07
C SER A 16 -4.62 17.38 12.86
N MET A 17 -5.27 16.31 12.42
CA MET A 17 -6.48 15.76 13.06
C MET A 17 -6.22 15.21 14.47
N SER A 18 -5.08 14.52 14.68
CA SER A 18 -4.72 13.97 15.99
C SER A 18 -4.51 15.05 17.07
N ARG A 19 -4.10 16.27 16.68
CA ARG A 19 -3.98 17.41 17.61
C ARG A 19 -5.33 17.97 18.07
N LYS A 20 -6.40 17.82 17.28
CA LYS A 20 -7.73 18.40 17.55
C LYS A 20 -8.54 17.65 18.61
N LYS A 21 -8.14 16.40 18.96
CA LYS A 21 -8.84 15.49 19.91
C LYS A 21 -10.28 15.15 19.46
N GLY A 22 -10.97 14.28 20.20
CA GLY A 22 -12.38 13.93 19.95
C GLY A 22 -12.59 13.13 18.66
N LEU A 23 -13.67 13.40 17.93
CA LEU A 23 -14.02 12.70 16.69
C LEU A 23 -12.89 12.79 15.63
N SER A 24 -12.17 13.91 15.56
CA SER A 24 -11.02 14.08 14.67
C SER A 24 -9.89 13.07 14.95
N SER A 25 -9.69 12.62 16.19
CA SER A 25 -8.67 11.60 16.48
C SER A 25 -9.04 10.24 15.87
N ILE A 26 -10.33 9.95 15.73
CA ILE A 26 -10.81 8.71 15.10
C ILE A 26 -10.49 8.74 13.59
N ALA A 27 -10.78 9.85 12.90
CA ALA A 27 -10.40 10.02 11.50
C ALA A 27 -8.87 9.95 11.28
N SER A 28 -8.08 10.48 12.23
CA SER A 28 -6.63 10.33 12.21
C SER A 28 -6.19 8.86 12.24
N VAL A 29 -6.82 8.01 13.06
CA VAL A 29 -6.52 6.56 13.12
C VAL A 29 -6.76 5.89 11.77
N SER A 30 -7.83 6.23 11.06
CA SER A 30 -8.09 5.73 9.70
C SER A 30 -6.94 6.04 8.73
N VAL A 31 -6.44 7.28 8.75
CA VAL A 31 -5.29 7.67 7.90
C VAL A 31 -4.01 6.98 8.33
N ILE A 32 -3.78 6.83 9.64
CA ILE A 32 -2.62 6.09 10.18
C ILE A 32 -2.62 4.63 9.70
N ASN A 33 -3.78 3.98 9.66
CA ASN A 33 -3.87 2.60 9.17
C ASN A 33 -3.50 2.49 7.69
N ILE A 34 -3.93 3.44 6.85
CA ILE A 34 -3.50 3.50 5.45
C ILE A 34 -1.98 3.65 5.35
N LEU A 35 -1.40 4.59 6.11
CA LEU A 35 0.06 4.83 6.13
C LEU A 35 0.84 3.59 6.60
N ASN A 36 0.34 2.89 7.62
CA ASN A 36 0.96 1.66 8.09
C ASN A 36 0.96 0.56 7.03
N ILE A 37 -0.11 0.43 6.24
CA ILE A 37 -0.14 -0.53 5.13
C ILE A 37 0.85 -0.13 4.04
N ILE A 38 0.93 1.16 3.69
CA ILE A 38 1.91 1.68 2.71
C ILE A 38 3.33 1.33 3.16
N ASN A 39 3.69 1.63 4.41
CA ASN A 39 5.01 1.33 4.97
C ASN A 39 5.32 -0.17 4.89
N ARG A 40 4.36 -1.03 5.23
CA ARG A 40 4.54 -2.48 5.15
C ARG A 40 4.73 -2.97 3.70
N ILE A 41 4.07 -2.34 2.75
CA ILE A 41 4.27 -2.64 1.32
C ILE A 41 5.65 -2.17 0.85
N GLU A 42 6.14 -1.03 1.35
CA GLU A 42 7.52 -0.60 1.09
C GLU A 42 8.55 -1.58 1.67
N GLU A 43 8.28 -2.20 2.81
CA GLU A 43 9.11 -3.30 3.32
C GLU A 43 9.06 -4.52 2.40
N ILE A 44 7.87 -4.93 1.94
CA ILE A 44 7.73 -6.00 0.93
C ILE A 44 8.53 -5.64 -0.34
N ASN A 45 8.46 -4.38 -0.78
CA ASN A 45 9.20 -3.88 -1.95
C ASN A 45 10.71 -4.11 -1.80
N LYS A 46 11.28 -3.76 -0.63
CA LYS A 46 12.69 -3.96 -0.31
C LYS A 46 13.06 -5.44 -0.32
N TYR A 47 12.20 -6.30 0.24
CA TYR A 47 12.39 -7.75 0.16
C TYR A 47 12.38 -8.26 -1.29
N VAL A 48 11.41 -7.85 -2.11
CA VAL A 48 11.35 -8.25 -3.52
C VAL A 48 12.60 -7.83 -4.28
N GLU A 49 13.03 -6.58 -4.13
CA GLU A 49 14.22 -6.04 -4.78
C GLU A 49 15.49 -6.78 -4.35
N CYS A 50 15.67 -7.01 -3.05
CA CYS A 50 16.79 -7.77 -2.50
C CYS A 50 16.82 -9.21 -3.04
N LEU A 51 15.69 -9.93 -2.94
CA LEU A 51 15.57 -11.32 -3.39
C LEU A 51 15.79 -11.46 -4.90
N SER A 52 15.22 -10.54 -5.67
CA SER A 52 15.35 -10.56 -7.13
C SER A 52 16.79 -10.24 -7.55
N SER A 53 17.43 -9.26 -6.91
CA SER A 53 18.82 -8.87 -7.22
C SER A 53 19.80 -10.00 -6.91
N ASN A 54 19.63 -10.71 -5.79
CA ASN A 54 20.48 -11.86 -5.44
C ASN A 54 20.40 -13.02 -6.47
N LYS A 55 19.27 -13.14 -7.18
CA LYS A 55 19.06 -14.16 -8.20
C LYS A 55 19.18 -13.63 -9.64
N ASN A 56 19.54 -12.36 -9.84
CA ASN A 56 19.52 -11.68 -11.14
C ASN A 56 18.14 -11.74 -11.85
N LEU A 57 17.05 -11.65 -11.10
CA LEU A 57 15.67 -11.69 -11.60
C LEU A 57 15.05 -10.29 -11.79
N CYS A 58 15.89 -9.26 -11.87
CA CYS A 58 15.46 -7.91 -12.23
C CYS A 58 15.82 -7.64 -13.69
N ASN A 59 14.79 -7.49 -14.52
CA ASN A 59 14.92 -7.27 -15.96
C ASN A 59 14.47 -5.85 -16.34
N LYS A 60 15.25 -5.18 -17.18
CA LYS A 60 14.82 -3.94 -17.82
C LYS A 60 13.86 -4.27 -18.96
N THR A 61 12.69 -3.65 -18.92
CA THR A 61 11.63 -3.77 -19.93
C THR A 61 11.33 -2.40 -20.53
N ASP A 62 10.57 -2.35 -21.63
CA ASP A 62 10.08 -1.09 -22.21
C ASP A 62 9.23 -0.28 -21.23
N LYS A 63 8.67 -0.94 -20.20
CA LYS A 63 7.82 -0.34 -19.18
C LYS A 63 8.56 0.04 -17.89
N GLY A 64 9.88 -0.19 -17.79
CA GLY A 64 10.66 0.04 -16.58
C GLY A 64 11.39 -1.21 -16.09
N VAL A 65 11.82 -1.22 -14.83
CA VAL A 65 12.54 -2.34 -14.21
C VAL A 65 11.54 -3.27 -13.51
N LEU A 66 11.44 -4.50 -14.01
CA LEU A 66 10.61 -5.56 -13.44
C LEU A 66 11.48 -6.51 -12.63
N CYS A 67 11.20 -6.64 -11.34
CA CYS A 67 11.82 -7.60 -10.44
C CYS A 67 10.78 -8.64 -10.01
N SER A 68 11.14 -9.92 -10.11
CA SER A 68 10.29 -11.03 -9.67
C SER A 68 10.96 -11.86 -8.59
N SER A 69 10.20 -12.16 -7.53
CA SER A 69 10.64 -13.07 -6.48
C SER A 69 9.79 -14.32 -6.45
N ASP A 70 10.44 -15.49 -6.61
CA ASP A 70 9.81 -16.79 -6.40
C ASP A 70 9.34 -16.95 -4.94
N CYS A 71 9.91 -16.15 -4.01
CA CYS A 71 9.38 -16.04 -2.66
C CYS A 71 8.02 -15.36 -2.70
N SER A 72 6.99 -16.13 -2.35
CA SER A 72 5.60 -15.67 -2.28
C SER A 72 5.00 -15.21 -3.62
N ASN A 73 5.61 -15.49 -4.77
CA ASN A 73 5.14 -15.05 -6.10
C ASN A 73 4.83 -13.55 -6.13
N THR A 74 5.82 -12.75 -5.73
CA THR A 74 5.68 -11.30 -5.60
C THR A 74 6.52 -10.60 -6.67
N TYR A 75 5.95 -9.55 -7.25
CA TYR A 75 6.51 -8.83 -8.37
C TYR A 75 6.52 -7.34 -8.07
N ARG A 76 7.52 -6.66 -8.61
CA ARG A 76 7.69 -5.22 -8.53
C ARG A 76 8.03 -4.67 -9.90
N LEU A 77 7.33 -3.63 -10.33
CA LEU A 77 7.68 -2.83 -11.50
C LEU A 77 7.91 -1.39 -11.06
N VAL A 78 9.10 -0.86 -11.36
CA VAL A 78 9.38 0.58 -11.19
C VAL A 78 9.60 1.20 -12.55
N ASN A 79 8.86 2.26 -12.81
CA ASN A 79 9.07 3.13 -13.95
C ASN A 79 9.27 4.58 -13.47
N GLY A 80 9.54 5.50 -14.39
CA GLY A 80 9.86 6.89 -14.03
C GLY A 80 8.75 7.61 -13.23
N ASN A 81 7.51 7.11 -13.25
CA ASN A 81 6.34 7.80 -12.72
C ASN A 81 5.59 7.03 -11.62
N GLU A 82 5.79 5.72 -11.53
CA GLU A 82 5.07 4.86 -10.59
C GLU A 82 5.90 3.64 -10.16
N THR A 83 5.60 3.17 -8.95
CA THR A 83 6.02 1.87 -8.43
C THR A 83 4.80 0.98 -8.26
N LYS A 84 4.81 -0.17 -8.90
CA LYS A 84 3.76 -1.19 -8.80
C LYS A 84 4.32 -2.42 -8.09
N ILE A 85 3.55 -2.96 -7.15
CA ILE A 85 3.88 -4.19 -6.43
C ILE A 85 2.64 -5.05 -6.43
N TRP A 86 2.78 -6.31 -6.80
CA TRP A 86 1.66 -7.25 -6.73
C TRP A 86 2.12 -8.64 -6.37
N LYS A 87 1.22 -9.38 -5.76
CA LYS A 87 1.38 -10.77 -5.40
C LYS A 87 0.28 -11.60 -6.01
N THR A 88 0.64 -12.77 -6.56
CA THR A 88 -0.33 -13.74 -7.07
C THR A 88 -0.48 -14.95 -6.13
N GLY A 89 -1.55 -15.73 -6.30
CA GLY A 89 -1.84 -16.91 -5.50
C GLY A 89 -2.52 -16.60 -4.16
N SER A 90 -2.10 -17.28 -3.08
CA SER A 90 -2.60 -17.00 -1.73
C SER A 90 -2.26 -15.57 -1.29
N ASN A 91 -3.15 -14.91 -0.56
CA ASN A 91 -2.94 -13.53 -0.09
C ASN A 91 -2.55 -12.57 -1.22
N ALA A 92 -3.22 -12.69 -2.37
CA ALA A 92 -2.98 -11.83 -3.53
C ALA A 92 -3.40 -10.39 -3.24
N PHE A 93 -2.56 -9.45 -3.67
CA PHE A 93 -2.80 -8.02 -3.57
C PHE A 93 -2.14 -7.31 -4.75
N GLY A 94 -2.58 -6.08 -5.00
CA GLY A 94 -1.95 -5.13 -5.91
C GLY A 94 -1.80 -3.78 -5.22
N PHE A 95 -0.69 -3.11 -5.49
CA PHE A 95 -0.37 -1.79 -4.99
C PHE A 95 0.28 -0.97 -6.09
N THR A 96 -0.10 0.30 -6.18
CA THR A 96 0.52 1.29 -7.04
C THR A 96 0.78 2.56 -6.24
N LEU A 97 2.00 3.06 -6.31
CA LEU A 97 2.40 4.36 -5.79
C LEU A 97 2.84 5.24 -6.95
N SER A 98 2.13 6.35 -7.16
CA SER A 98 2.45 7.39 -8.13
C SER A 98 2.56 8.76 -7.42
N SER A 99 2.93 9.80 -8.17
CA SER A 99 2.86 11.19 -7.69
C SER A 99 1.43 11.64 -7.40
N ASP A 100 0.49 11.16 -8.22
CA ASP A 100 -0.87 11.72 -8.26
C ASP A 100 -1.87 10.87 -7.50
N TYR A 101 -1.55 9.58 -7.32
CA TYR A 101 -2.43 8.63 -6.66
C TYR A 101 -1.68 7.49 -5.97
N ILE A 102 -2.34 6.93 -4.96
CA ILE A 102 -2.01 5.66 -4.32
C ILE A 102 -3.17 4.73 -4.57
N GLU A 103 -2.89 3.52 -5.02
CA GLU A 103 -3.87 2.47 -5.17
C GLU A 103 -3.43 1.23 -4.43
N LEU A 104 -4.35 0.62 -3.70
CA LEU A 104 -4.12 -0.61 -2.96
C LEU A 104 -5.37 -1.47 -3.04
N GLY A 105 -5.23 -2.73 -3.41
CA GLY A 105 -6.38 -3.62 -3.51
C GLY A 105 -6.06 -5.09 -3.32
N ILE A 106 -7.06 -5.79 -2.83
CA ILE A 106 -7.21 -7.24 -2.82
C ILE A 106 -8.44 -7.59 -3.66
N LYS A 107 -8.78 -8.88 -3.77
CA LYS A 107 -9.84 -9.38 -4.67
C LYS A 107 -11.17 -8.61 -4.58
N ASP A 108 -11.66 -8.35 -3.37
CA ASP A 108 -12.98 -7.75 -3.13
C ASP A 108 -12.91 -6.33 -2.57
N THR A 109 -11.72 -5.80 -2.29
CA THR A 109 -11.57 -4.53 -1.56
C THR A 109 -10.44 -3.72 -2.18
N LYS A 110 -10.72 -2.48 -2.57
CA LYS A 110 -9.75 -1.54 -3.14
C LYS A 110 -9.89 -0.16 -2.48
N ILE A 111 -8.76 0.45 -2.15
CA ILE A 111 -8.61 1.83 -1.71
C ILE A 111 -7.78 2.54 -2.77
N GLU A 112 -8.31 3.62 -3.33
CA GLU A 112 -7.60 4.53 -4.21
C GLU A 112 -7.67 5.93 -3.60
N ILE A 113 -6.53 6.58 -3.50
CA ILE A 113 -6.37 7.90 -2.91
C ILE A 113 -5.73 8.76 -3.98
N THR A 114 -6.33 9.91 -4.24
CA THR A 114 -5.77 10.95 -5.09
C THR A 114 -5.51 12.18 -4.23
N GLN A 115 -5.02 13.27 -4.83
CA GLN A 115 -4.96 14.54 -4.11
C GLN A 115 -6.33 14.91 -3.53
N ASP A 116 -7.41 14.88 -4.29
CA ASP A 116 -8.65 15.52 -3.82
C ASP A 116 -9.66 14.58 -3.16
N LYS A 117 -9.53 13.28 -3.38
CA LYS A 117 -10.54 12.30 -2.96
C LYS A 117 -9.96 10.95 -2.58
N VAL A 118 -10.75 10.23 -1.80
CA VAL A 118 -10.60 8.81 -1.50
C VAL A 118 -11.76 8.06 -2.16
N ASN A 119 -11.40 6.97 -2.84
CA ASN A 119 -12.32 6.02 -3.43
C ASN A 119 -12.13 4.67 -2.73
N ILE A 120 -13.19 4.15 -2.13
CA ILE A 120 -13.20 2.82 -1.52
C ILE A 120 -14.20 1.96 -2.26
N LYS A 121 -13.71 0.87 -2.86
CA LYS A 121 -14.53 -0.16 -3.47
C LYS A 121 -14.55 -1.40 -2.58
N ILE A 122 -15.74 -1.83 -2.16
CA ILE A 122 -15.96 -3.10 -1.46
C ILE A 122 -16.99 -3.90 -2.26
N TYR A 123 -16.58 -5.05 -2.78
CA TYR A 123 -17.30 -5.82 -3.78
C TYR A 123 -17.67 -4.93 -4.99
N ASN A 124 -18.97 -4.70 -5.21
CA ASN A 124 -19.48 -3.87 -6.30
C ASN A 124 -19.86 -2.44 -5.85
N ASN A 125 -19.72 -2.12 -4.57
CA ASN A 125 -20.06 -0.81 -4.03
C ASN A 125 -18.84 0.10 -4.07
N LEU A 126 -18.97 1.24 -4.73
CA LEU A 126 -17.97 2.31 -4.74
C LEU A 126 -18.46 3.47 -3.88
N ILE A 127 -17.63 3.88 -2.93
CA ILE A 127 -17.87 5.04 -2.06
C ILE A 127 -16.74 6.03 -2.34
N SER A 128 -17.11 7.27 -2.67
CA SER A 128 -16.18 8.35 -3.02
C SER A 128 -16.44 9.55 -2.14
N PHE A 129 -15.40 10.09 -1.51
CA PHE A 129 -15.49 11.23 -0.60
C PHE A 129 -14.21 12.08 -0.66
N PRO A 130 -14.27 13.37 -0.28
CA PRO A 130 -13.10 14.24 -0.36
C PRO A 130 -11.99 13.81 0.62
N LEU A 131 -10.73 14.04 0.23
CA LEU A 131 -9.57 13.85 1.10
C LEU A 131 -9.38 15.07 2.01
N ASP A 132 -10.31 15.22 2.93
CA ASP A 132 -10.30 16.21 4.02
C ASP A 132 -10.83 15.58 5.32
N GLU A 133 -10.75 16.33 6.41
CA GLU A 133 -11.17 15.85 7.73
C GLU A 133 -12.64 15.42 7.79
N SER A 134 -13.54 16.16 7.13
CA SER A 134 -14.98 15.83 7.14
C SER A 134 -15.27 14.55 6.38
N GLY A 135 -14.72 14.41 5.17
CA GLY A 135 -14.86 13.20 4.36
C GLY A 135 -14.29 11.97 5.07
N LEU A 136 -13.13 12.11 5.72
CA LEU A 136 -12.50 11.03 6.48
C LEU A 136 -13.30 10.66 7.74
N LEU A 137 -13.90 11.64 8.42
CA LEU A 137 -14.72 11.41 9.60
C LEU A 137 -15.99 10.64 9.27
N ASP A 138 -16.76 11.15 8.30
CA ASP A 138 -18.07 10.62 7.94
C ASP A 138 -17.97 9.20 7.37
N ASN A 139 -16.84 8.88 6.75
CA ASN A 139 -16.59 7.59 6.12
C ASN A 139 -15.64 6.69 6.92
N ASN A 140 -15.30 7.06 8.16
CA ASN A 140 -14.36 6.31 9.00
C ASN A 140 -14.68 4.80 9.12
N PRO A 141 -15.95 4.36 9.35
CA PRO A 141 -16.26 2.93 9.44
C PRO A 141 -15.91 2.16 8.14
N VAL A 142 -16.13 2.79 6.98
CA VAL A 142 -15.82 2.21 5.67
C VAL A 142 -14.32 2.12 5.46
N ILE A 143 -13.58 3.19 5.81
CA ILE A 143 -12.11 3.22 5.74
C ILE A 143 -11.50 2.14 6.62
N MET A 144 -11.94 2.05 7.88
CA MET A 144 -11.47 1.05 8.83
C MET A 144 -11.75 -0.39 8.37
N ASN A 145 -12.94 -0.65 7.83
CA ASN A 145 -13.27 -1.97 7.30
C ASN A 145 -12.36 -2.35 6.11
N ALA A 146 -12.20 -1.44 5.15
CA ALA A 146 -11.36 -1.69 3.97
C ALA A 146 -9.89 -1.87 4.34
N THR A 147 -9.36 -1.01 5.21
CA THR A 147 -7.96 -1.09 5.67
C THR A 147 -7.69 -2.36 6.45
N ASN A 148 -8.58 -2.78 7.36
CA ASN A 148 -8.40 -4.02 8.13
C ASN A 148 -8.32 -5.27 7.24
N LYS A 149 -9.23 -5.39 6.26
CA LYS A 149 -9.22 -6.50 5.29
C LYS A 149 -7.92 -6.55 4.50
N ILE A 150 -7.46 -5.39 4.03
CA ILE A 150 -6.24 -5.33 3.24
C ILE A 150 -5.01 -5.59 4.12
N ASP A 151 -4.93 -4.99 5.31
CA ASP A 151 -3.81 -5.16 6.23
C ASP A 151 -3.60 -6.62 6.63
N GLU A 152 -4.67 -7.40 6.83
CA GLU A 152 -4.56 -8.85 7.07
C GLU A 152 -3.80 -9.55 5.93
N VAL A 153 -4.19 -9.29 4.68
CA VAL A 153 -3.55 -9.87 3.49
C VAL A 153 -2.09 -9.41 3.37
N ILE A 154 -1.81 -8.12 3.56
CA ILE A 154 -0.46 -7.57 3.47
C ILE A 154 0.43 -8.12 4.59
N ARG A 155 -0.07 -8.30 5.81
CA ARG A 155 0.66 -8.95 6.92
C ARG A 155 1.08 -10.37 6.56
N HIS A 156 0.16 -11.16 6.00
CA HIS A 156 0.50 -12.51 5.57
C HIS A 156 1.54 -12.52 4.43
N ALA A 157 1.41 -11.62 3.46
CA ALA A 157 2.39 -11.50 2.38
C ALA A 157 3.78 -11.11 2.90
N TYR A 158 3.85 -10.12 3.81
CA TYR A 158 5.08 -9.68 4.47
C TYR A 158 5.73 -10.82 5.26
N ASN A 159 4.96 -11.55 6.06
CA ASN A 159 5.49 -12.68 6.84
C ASN A 159 6.01 -13.79 5.92
N GLY A 160 5.34 -14.05 4.80
CA GLY A 160 5.76 -15.04 3.80
C GLY A 160 7.09 -14.67 3.14
N ILE A 161 7.20 -13.44 2.63
CA ILE A 161 8.42 -13.01 1.91
C ILE A 161 9.62 -12.86 2.85
N SER A 162 9.43 -12.29 4.05
CA SER A 162 10.50 -12.14 5.05
C SER A 162 10.99 -13.50 5.57
N SER A 163 10.09 -14.46 5.78
CA SER A 163 10.47 -15.82 6.18
C SER A 163 11.22 -16.55 5.06
N CYS A 164 10.81 -16.36 3.81
CA CYS A 164 11.54 -16.92 2.66
C CYS A 164 12.96 -16.35 2.55
N ALA A 165 13.13 -15.02 2.68
CA ALA A 165 14.46 -14.39 2.67
C ALA A 165 15.37 -14.93 3.78
N ARG A 166 14.85 -15.07 5.01
CA ARG A 166 15.58 -15.66 6.13
C ARG A 166 15.99 -17.12 5.87
N ASN A 167 15.10 -17.93 5.31
CA ASN A 167 15.39 -19.33 4.96
C ASN A 167 16.47 -19.47 3.88
N LEU A 168 16.61 -18.46 3.01
CA LEU A 168 17.69 -18.36 2.03
C LEU A 168 18.99 -17.78 2.61
N GLY A 169 19.02 -17.43 3.91
CA GLY A 169 20.17 -16.82 4.56
C GLY A 169 20.44 -15.36 4.15
N LEU A 170 19.47 -14.69 3.51
CA LEU A 170 19.62 -13.33 3.02
C LEU A 170 19.23 -12.31 4.10
N ARG A 171 20.07 -11.27 4.25
CA ARG A 171 19.75 -10.08 5.06
C ARG A 171 19.21 -8.99 4.15
N CYS A 172 17.90 -9.08 3.95
CA CYS A 172 17.05 -8.00 3.48
C CYS A 172 16.31 -7.46 4.73
#